data_AF-A0A932UCN6-F1
#
_entry.id   AF-A0A932UCN6-F1
#
_cell.length_a   1.000
_cell.length_b   1.000
_cell.length_c   1.000
_cell.angle_alpha   90.00
_cell.angle_beta   90.00
_cell.angle_gamma   90.00
#
_symmetry.space_group_name_H-M   'P 1'
#
loop_
_entity.id
_entity.type
_entity.pdbx_description
1 polymer ?
#
loop_
_entity_poly.entity_id
_entity_poly.type
_entity_poly.pdbx_seq_one_letter_code
_entity_poly.pdbx_strand_id
1 'polypeptide(L)' 'IVDQAERTGDDLVANRLANYAEHVGLSVPALAEFLGLSVGRLCALALCRFPDRCDDIERLAHYFGANPARLTAILSL' A
#
# COMPACT_ATOMS: atom_id res chain seq x y z
N ILE A 1 -7.61 -26.42 -2.56
CA ILE A 1 -6.42 -25.84 -1.88
C ILE A 1 -6.02 -24.63 -2.70
N VAL A 2 -6.82 -23.59 -2.57
CA VAL A 2 -6.52 -22.21 -2.95
C VAL A 2 -6.58 -21.54 -1.58
N ASP A 3 -5.51 -20.97 -1.02
CA ASP A 3 -5.45 -19.50 -0.95
C ASP A 3 -4.23 -18.98 -0.14
N GLN A 4 -3.29 -19.83 0.30
CA GLN A 4 -2.26 -19.36 1.25
C GLN A 4 -1.20 -18.45 0.61
N ALA A 5 -0.97 -18.63 -0.69
CA ALA A 5 -0.05 -17.81 -1.49
C ALA A 5 -0.73 -16.56 -2.12
N GLU A 6 -2.06 -16.46 -2.07
CA GLU A 6 -2.81 -15.25 -2.45
C GLU A 6 -2.90 -14.27 -1.29
N ARG A 7 -3.22 -14.76 -0.09
CA ARG A 7 -3.21 -13.96 1.14
C ARG A 7 -1.88 -13.28 1.45
N THR A 8 -0.75 -13.93 1.15
CA THR A 8 0.57 -13.39 1.47
C THR A 8 0.97 -12.19 0.61
N GLY A 9 0.40 -12.05 -0.60
CA GLY A 9 0.61 -10.87 -1.46
C GLY A 9 -0.21 -9.67 -1.00
N ASP A 10 -1.49 -9.90 -0.66
CA ASP A 10 -2.41 -8.85 -0.19
C ASP A 10 -1.98 -8.28 1.17
N ASP A 11 -1.49 -9.15 2.07
CA ASP A 11 -0.96 -8.73 3.37
C ASP A 11 0.40 -8.02 3.26
N LEU A 12 1.11 -8.12 2.13
CA LEU A 12 2.45 -7.54 1.99
C LEU A 12 2.39 -6.02 1.93
N VAL A 13 1.47 -5.44 1.16
CA VAL A 13 1.32 -3.98 1.07
C VAL A 13 0.84 -3.39 2.39
N ALA A 14 -0.15 -4.02 3.04
CA ALA A 14 -0.59 -3.61 4.38
C ALA A 14 0.55 -3.63 5.39
N ASN A 15 1.34 -4.72 5.44
CA ASN A 15 2.46 -4.85 6.35
C ASN A 15 3.56 -3.82 6.07
N ARG A 16 3.87 -3.53 4.80
CA ARG A 16 4.87 -2.51 4.44
C ARG A 16 4.42 -1.11 4.84
N LEU A 17 3.14 -0.77 4.59
CA LEU A 17 2.54 0.50 5.02
C LEU A 17 2.58 0.64 6.56
N ALA A 18 2.22 -0.41 7.28
CA ALA A 18 2.24 -0.43 8.75
C ALA A 18 3.67 -0.31 9.30
N ASN A 19 4.61 -1.11 8.80
CA ASN A 19 6.02 -1.06 9.21
C ASN A 19 6.63 0.33 8.97
N TYR A 20 6.34 0.95 7.82
CA TYR A 20 6.81 2.31 7.55
C TYR A 20 6.20 3.34 8.51
N ALA A 21 4.89 3.24 8.77
CA ALA A 21 4.21 4.12 9.71
C ALA A 21 4.81 4.00 11.13
N GLU A 22 5.08 2.78 11.60
CA GLU A 22 5.72 2.54 12.89
C GLU A 22 7.16 3.04 12.92
N HIS A 23 7.93 2.79 11.85
CA HIS A 23 9.33 3.20 11.77
C HIS A 23 9.51 4.73 11.80
N VAL A 24 8.61 5.46 11.12
CA VAL A 24 8.65 6.92 11.02
C VAL A 24 7.79 7.59 12.10
N GLY A 25 6.99 6.83 12.86
CA GLY A 25 6.07 7.35 13.87
C GLY A 25 4.88 8.13 13.27
N LEU A 26 4.43 7.76 12.07
CA LEU A 26 3.30 8.39 11.39
C LEU A 26 1.97 7.76 11.79
N SER A 27 0.97 8.60 12.00
CA SER A 27 -0.42 8.15 12.12
C SER A 27 -0.98 7.78 10.74
N VAL A 28 -2.05 6.97 10.70
CA VAL A 28 -2.73 6.58 9.44
C VAL A 28 -3.16 7.80 8.61
N PRO A 29 -3.74 8.88 9.17
CA PRO A 29 -4.03 10.09 8.42
C PRO A 29 -2.79 10.77 7.83
N ALA A 30 -1.69 10.83 8.60
CA ALA A 30 -0.44 11.43 8.13
C ALA A 30 0.22 10.58 7.03
N LEU A 31 0.09 9.24 7.09
CA LEU A 31 0.54 8.35 6.02
C LEU A 31 -0.28 8.55 4.74
N ALA A 32 -1.60 8.73 4.87
CA ALA A 32 -2.47 9.01 3.74
C ALA A 32 -2.09 10.34 3.07
N GLU A 33 -1.91 11.40 3.85
CA GLU A 33 -1.43 12.70 3.37
C GLU A 33 -0.03 12.60 2.74
N PHE A 34 0.87 11.84 3.35
CA PHE A 34 2.17 11.53 2.78
C PHE A 34 2.03 10.83 1.43
N LEU A 35 1.09 9.91 1.23
CA LEU A 35 0.88 9.30 -0.09
C LEU A 35 0.07 10.16 -1.06
N GLY A 36 -0.45 11.31 -0.63
CA GLY A 36 -1.38 12.13 -1.43
C GLY A 36 -2.77 11.50 -1.56
N LEU A 37 -3.13 10.63 -0.62
CA LEU A 37 -4.36 9.85 -0.59
C LEU A 37 -5.30 10.32 0.52
N SER A 38 -6.59 10.03 0.35
CA SER A 38 -7.51 10.01 1.50
C SER A 38 -7.30 8.74 2.32
N VAL A 39 -7.67 8.77 3.60
CA VAL A 39 -7.61 7.57 4.48
C VAL A 39 -8.38 6.40 3.87
N GLY A 40 -9.55 6.64 3.25
CA GLY A 40 -10.31 5.59 2.58
C GLY A 40 -9.55 4.94 1.42
N ARG A 41 -8.81 5.72 0.62
CA ARG A 41 -7.97 5.20 -0.46
C ARG A 41 -6.72 4.49 0.05
N LEU A 42 -6.13 4.97 1.15
CA LEU A 42 -5.05 4.27 1.84
C LEU A 42 -5.51 2.89 2.34
N CYS A 43 -6.70 2.80 2.94
CA CYS A 43 -7.27 1.51 3.34
C CYS A 43 -7.55 0.60 2.13
N ALA A 44 -8.05 1.15 1.02
CA ALA A 44 -8.27 0.37 -0.20
C ALA A 44 -6.95 -0.16 -0.80
N LEU A 45 -5.88 0.64 -0.76
CA LEU A 45 -4.53 0.27 -1.14
C LEU A 45 -3.96 -0.83 -0.21
N ALA A 46 -4.10 -0.66 1.10
CA ALA A 46 -3.63 -1.64 2.09
C ALA A 46 -4.33 -2.99 1.92
N LEU A 47 -5.62 -2.99 1.59
CA LEU A 47 -6.37 -4.23 1.31
C LEU A 47 -6.07 -4.83 -0.07
N CYS A 48 -5.18 -4.20 -0.86
CA CYS A 48 -4.78 -4.64 -2.19
C CYS A 48 -5.91 -5.23 -3.03
N ARG A 49 -7.09 -4.59 -3.00
CA ARG A 49 -8.25 -5.02 -3.79
C ARG A 49 -8.02 -4.70 -5.27
N PHE A 50 -7.10 -5.44 -5.88
CA PHE A 50 -6.85 -5.46 -7.31
C PHE A 50 -7.57 -6.64 -7.94
N PRO A 51 -8.13 -6.44 -9.14
CA PRO A 51 -8.56 -7.57 -9.97
C PRO A 51 -7.38 -8.37 -10.54
N ASP A 52 -6.18 -7.78 -10.61
CA ASP A 52 -4.97 -8.41 -11.13
C ASP A 52 -3.77 -8.10 -10.24
N ARG A 53 -3.02 -9.13 -9.79
CA ARG A 53 -1.78 -8.99 -9.02
C ARG A 53 -0.83 -8.02 -9.73
N CYS A 54 -0.77 -6.78 -9.26
CA CYS A 54 0.05 -5.75 -9.86
C CYS A 54 1.32 -5.62 -9.02
N ASP A 55 2.39 -6.29 -9.44
CA ASP A 55 3.74 -6.09 -8.89
C ASP A 55 4.33 -4.72 -9.32
N ASP A 56 3.58 -3.93 -10.08
CA ASP A 56 3.98 -2.65 -10.63
C ASP A 56 3.50 -1.49 -9.74
N ILE A 57 4.45 -0.88 -9.03
CA ILE A 57 4.22 0.24 -8.10
C ILE A 57 3.69 1.48 -8.83
N GLU A 58 4.06 1.70 -10.09
CA GLU A 58 3.57 2.85 -10.86
C GLU A 58 2.09 2.68 -11.20
N ARG A 59 1.68 1.46 -11.57
CA ARG A 59 0.26 1.13 -11.79
C ARG A 59 -0.56 1.21 -10.51
N LEU A 60 -0.03 0.70 -9.40
CA LEU A 60 -0.62 0.83 -8.06
C LEU A 60 -0.86 2.30 -7.71
N ALA A 61 0.18 3.12 -7.84
CA ALA A 61 0.12 4.53 -7.54
C ALA A 61 -0.87 5.27 -8.45
N HIS A 62 -0.87 4.98 -9.74
CA HIS A 62 -1.80 5.57 -10.69
C HIS A 62 -3.26 5.20 -10.37
N TYR A 63 -3.53 3.92 -10.07
CA TYR A 63 -4.88 3.43 -9.81
C TYR A 63 -5.51 4.06 -8.56
N PHE A 64 -4.75 4.19 -7.47
CA PHE A 64 -5.25 4.86 -6.25
C PHE A 64 -5.05 6.38 -6.26
N GLY A 65 -4.30 6.92 -7.21
CA GLY A 65 -3.88 8.32 -7.20
C GLY A 65 -2.89 8.63 -6.08
N ALA A 66 -2.04 7.67 -5.72
CA ALA A 66 -0.95 7.86 -4.77
C ALA A 66 0.28 8.45 -5.46
N ASN A 67 1.20 9.01 -4.68
CA ASN A 67 2.50 9.42 -5.20
C ASN A 67 3.41 8.17 -5.43
N PRO A 68 3.83 7.85 -6.67
CA PRO A 68 4.57 6.64 -6.98
C PRO A 68 5.95 6.58 -6.32
N ALA A 69 6.66 7.71 -6.21
CA ALA A 69 7.97 7.75 -5.57
C ALA A 69 7.87 7.45 -4.07
N ARG A 70 6.85 8.00 -3.40
CA ARG A 70 6.60 7.75 -1.98
C ARG A 70 6.11 6.33 -1.72
N LEU A 71 5.27 5.79 -2.61
CA LEU A 71 4.84 4.40 -2.52
C LEU A 71 6.00 3.42 -2.73
N THR A 72 6.90 3.71 -3.67
CA THR A 72 8.13 2.93 -3.91
C THR A 72 9.00 2.90 -2.66
N ALA A 73 9.20 4.04 -1.99
CA ALA A 73 9.99 4.10 -0.76
C ALA A 73 9.43 3.21 0.37
N ILE A 74 8.11 3.06 0.46
CA ILE A 74 7.47 2.21 1.47
C ILE A 74 7.57 0.73 1.11
N LEU A 75 7.31 0.39 -0.16
CA LEU A 75 7.26 -1.01 -0.61
C LEU A 75 8.65 -1.64 -0.86
N SER A 76 9.70 -0.82 -0.97
CA SER A 76 11.09 -1.26 -1.18
C SER A 76 11.92 -1.45 0.11
N LEU A 77 11.32 -1.19 1.28
CA LEU A 77 11.88 -1.58 2.59
C LEU A 77 11.89 -3.10 2.75
#